data_AF-A0A3D1WRD9-F1
#
_entry.id   AF-A0A3D1WRD9-F1
#
_cell.length_a   1.000
_cell.length_b   1.000
_cell.length_c   1.000
_cell.angle_alpha   90.00
_cell.angle_beta   90.00
_cell.angle_gamma   90.00
#
_symmetry.space_group_name_H-M   'P 1'
#
loop_
_entity.id
_entity.type
_entity.pdbx_description
1 polymer ?
#
loop_
_entity_poly.entity_id
_entity_poly.type
_entity_poly.pdbx_seq_one_letter_code
_entity_poly.pdbx_strand_id
1 'polypeptide(L)'
;MSTATEVFGSMVFNDSVMRARLPKEVFKQVQRSMNDGKRLDSDAAVVVANAMKDWAIEKGATHFTHWFQPMTGITAEKHDSFISPVDGGRVIMEFSGKELIQGEPDASSFPSGGLRATFEARGYTAWDPTSYAFIKDGVLCIPTAFCSYTGEALDKKTPLLRSMTALSRESKRVLALFGKTPKKVVPSVGDEQEYFLIKKDAYRKRRDLVITGRTLFGAAPCKGQELEEHYFGAIRPTVSAYMKDLDDELWALGIPAKTKHNEVAPCQHELAPVYGEVNEAIDQNLVMMEKMKLIASRHDLVCLLHEKPFEGINGSGKHNNWSLGTESENLLDPGDTPLDNLQFIVFLTAVIEAVDNYQELLRASVASAGNDHRLGANEAPPAIMSIFLGDQLTEVVEKIIDGKASVHATRGVLDLGADTLPKLMQDNTDRNRTSPFAFTGNKFEFRACGSEQNVSDSNLVLDAAVAKSLKSFADALEGTPEDKFQDAALEY
;
A
#
# COMPACT_ATOMS: atom_id res chain seq x y z
N MET A 1 15.70 -6.66 27.72
CA MET A 1 15.20 -6.71 26.33
C MET A 1 14.00 -5.79 26.29
N SER A 2 13.98 -4.84 25.36
CA SER A 2 12.80 -4.00 25.16
C SER A 2 11.62 -4.85 24.68
N THR A 3 10.41 -4.57 25.15
CA THR A 3 9.22 -5.30 24.69
C THR A 3 8.83 -4.84 23.29
N ALA A 4 8.07 -5.66 22.54
CA ALA A 4 7.55 -5.26 21.23
C ALA A 4 6.75 -3.94 21.31
N THR A 5 6.03 -3.72 22.41
CA THR A 5 5.30 -2.47 22.68
C THR A 5 6.19 -1.26 22.93
N GLU A 6 7.41 -1.44 23.47
CA GLU A 6 8.39 -0.36 23.65
C GLU A 6 9.13 -0.04 22.35
N VAL A 7 9.34 -1.04 21.50
CA VAL A 7 10.05 -0.88 20.22
C VAL A 7 9.14 -0.30 19.15
N PHE A 8 7.85 -0.62 19.17
CA PHE A 8 6.92 -0.23 18.11
C PHE A 8 6.88 1.29 17.86
N GLY A 9 7.19 1.72 16.64
CA GLY A 9 7.22 3.13 16.25
C GLY A 9 8.30 3.96 16.94
N SER A 10 9.28 3.33 17.60
CA SER A 10 10.33 4.02 18.34
C SER A 10 11.29 4.83 17.47
N MET A 11 11.32 4.55 16.15
CA MET A 11 12.08 5.28 15.13
C MET A 11 11.18 6.13 14.23
N VAL A 12 9.96 6.47 14.67
CA VAL A 12 9.00 7.30 13.93
C VAL A 12 8.69 8.57 14.72
N PHE A 13 8.69 9.72 14.05
CA PHE A 13 8.26 11.01 14.60
C PHE A 13 6.74 11.14 14.60
N ASN A 14 6.08 10.19 15.26
CA ASN A 14 4.63 10.04 15.29
C ASN A 14 3.94 11.06 16.23
N ASP A 15 2.60 11.00 16.29
CA ASP A 15 1.77 11.86 17.14
C ASP A 15 2.16 11.90 18.61
N SER A 16 2.62 10.78 19.18
CA SER A 16 3.07 10.72 20.57
C SER A 16 4.34 11.56 20.76
N VAL A 17 5.31 11.39 19.86
CA VAL A 17 6.58 12.15 19.86
C VAL A 17 6.31 13.63 19.60
N MET A 18 5.49 13.94 18.59
CA MET A 18 5.11 15.31 18.26
C MET A 18 4.39 15.99 19.42
N ARG A 19 3.45 15.32 20.10
CA ARG A 19 2.74 15.87 21.26
C ARG A 19 3.68 16.14 22.44
N ALA A 20 4.71 15.32 22.63
CA ALA A 20 5.67 15.50 23.70
C ALA A 20 6.68 16.64 23.44
N ARG A 21 7.00 16.91 22.17
CA ARG A 21 8.06 17.85 21.78
C ARG A 21 7.59 19.19 21.24
N LEU A 22 6.42 19.23 20.61
CA LEU A 22 5.91 20.45 19.98
C LEU A 22 5.03 21.26 20.94
N PRO A 23 5.10 22.60 20.88
CA PRO A 23 4.09 23.44 21.53
C PRO A 23 2.68 23.07 21.09
N LYS A 24 1.71 23.15 22.00
CA LYS A 24 0.32 22.73 21.78
C LYS A 24 -0.30 23.31 20.50
N GLU A 25 -0.04 24.59 20.20
CA GLU A 25 -0.59 25.23 19.01
C GLU A 25 0.10 24.79 17.72
N VAL A 26 1.41 24.53 17.75
CA VAL A 26 2.15 23.97 16.60
C VAL A 26 1.68 22.54 16.32
N PHE A 27 1.54 21.70 17.35
CA PHE A 27 0.99 20.35 17.19
C PHE A 27 -0.40 20.36 16.55
N LYS A 28 -1.31 21.24 17.00
CA LYS A 28 -2.62 21.41 16.37
C LYS A 28 -2.54 21.87 14.91
N GLN A 29 -1.56 22.72 14.57
CA GLN A 29 -1.36 23.14 13.18
C GLN A 29 -0.90 21.98 12.30
N VAL A 30 0.04 21.16 12.78
CA VAL A 30 0.47 19.93 12.06
C VAL A 30 -0.72 18.99 11.88
N GLN A 31 -1.51 18.75 12.93
CA GLN A 31 -2.71 17.92 12.86
C GLN A 31 -3.75 18.47 11.86
N ARG A 32 -3.93 19.78 11.77
CA ARG A 32 -4.78 20.40 10.73
C ARG A 32 -4.19 20.26 9.34
N SER A 33 -2.86 20.30 9.20
CA SER A 33 -2.19 20.05 7.93
C SER A 33 -2.39 18.63 7.46
N MET A 34 -2.31 17.65 8.37
CA MET A 34 -2.51 16.23 8.08
C MET A 34 -3.97 15.89 7.75
N ASN A 35 -4.92 16.42 8.54
CA ASN A 35 -6.33 16.05 8.44
C ASN A 35 -7.14 16.93 7.46
N ASP A 36 -6.82 18.23 7.39
CA ASP A 36 -7.58 19.20 6.57
C ASP A 36 -6.83 19.63 5.28
N GLY A 37 -5.58 19.17 5.07
CA GLY A 37 -4.74 19.61 3.94
C GLY A 37 -4.36 21.09 4.00
N LYS A 38 -4.43 21.73 5.18
CA LYS A 38 -4.07 23.15 5.35
C LYS A 38 -2.55 23.33 5.34
N ARG A 39 -2.09 24.39 4.68
CA ARG A 39 -0.66 24.72 4.67
C ARG A 39 -0.15 25.00 6.09
N LEU A 40 1.00 24.41 6.43
CA LEU A 40 1.72 24.71 7.66
C LEU A 40 2.36 26.11 7.59
N ASP A 41 2.22 26.90 8.65
CA ASP A 41 2.85 28.21 8.75
C ASP A 41 4.39 28.09 8.77
N SER A 42 5.08 29.09 8.22
CA SER A 42 6.54 29.11 8.14
C SER A 42 7.17 29.08 9.54
N ASP A 43 6.59 29.81 10.48
CA ASP A 43 7.05 29.82 11.88
C ASP A 43 6.83 28.46 12.56
N ALA A 44 5.68 27.82 12.29
CA ALA A 44 5.40 26.48 12.78
C ALA A 44 6.38 25.44 12.18
N ALA A 45 6.72 25.56 10.91
CA ALA A 45 7.68 24.68 10.24
C ALA A 45 9.09 24.79 10.84
N VAL A 46 9.53 26.00 11.22
CA VAL A 46 10.82 26.18 11.92
C VAL A 46 10.82 25.46 13.26
N VAL A 47 9.72 25.52 14.02
CA VAL A 47 9.60 24.80 15.30
C VAL A 47 9.60 23.29 15.09
N VAL A 48 8.86 22.79 14.08
CA VAL A 48 8.82 21.36 13.76
C VAL A 48 10.19 20.86 13.30
N ALA A 49 10.88 21.59 12.43
CA ALA A 49 12.21 21.22 11.95
C ALA A 49 13.21 21.08 13.11
N ASN A 50 13.26 22.06 14.01
CA ASN A 50 14.14 21.98 15.19
C ASN A 50 13.80 20.78 16.09
N ALA A 51 12.52 20.57 16.40
CA ALA A 51 12.10 19.44 17.22
C ALA A 51 12.39 18.07 16.58
N MET A 52 12.22 17.97 15.25
CA MET A 52 12.50 16.76 14.48
C MET A 52 14.00 16.47 14.42
N LYS A 53 14.83 17.51 14.22
CA LYS A 53 16.30 17.41 14.27
C LYS A 53 16.80 16.96 15.63
N ASP A 54 16.35 17.61 16.71
CA ASP A 54 16.80 17.27 18.07
C ASP A 54 16.41 15.83 18.41
N TRP A 55 15.18 15.42 18.08
CA TRP A 55 14.74 14.03 18.20
C TRP A 55 15.61 13.07 17.38
N ALA A 56 15.96 13.42 16.14
CA ALA A 56 16.77 12.58 15.28
C ALA A 56 18.20 12.41 15.80
N ILE A 57 18.82 13.50 16.28
CA ILE A 57 20.16 13.48 16.87
C ILE A 57 20.17 12.64 18.16
N GLU A 58 19.15 12.75 19.00
CA GLU A 58 19.01 11.90 20.20
C GLU A 58 18.94 10.40 19.87
N LYS A 59 18.40 10.07 18.69
CA LYS A 59 18.36 8.71 18.15
C LYS A 59 19.64 8.31 17.40
N GLY A 60 20.64 9.19 17.35
CA GLY A 60 21.93 8.95 16.72
C GLY A 60 21.98 9.28 15.23
N ALA A 61 20.96 9.95 14.68
CA ALA A 61 20.98 10.37 13.29
C ALA A 61 22.00 11.50 13.06
N THR A 62 22.73 11.42 11.95
CA THR A 62 23.77 12.39 11.57
C THR A 62 23.43 13.16 10.30
N HIS A 63 22.50 12.63 9.53
CA HIS A 63 22.04 13.17 8.25
C HIS A 63 20.51 13.21 8.23
N PHE A 64 19.97 13.97 7.28
CA PHE A 64 18.58 13.91 6.87
C PHE A 64 18.50 13.72 5.36
N THR A 65 17.32 13.30 4.89
CA THR A 65 17.02 13.17 3.47
C THR A 65 15.55 13.46 3.23
N HIS A 66 15.28 14.12 2.11
CA HIS A 66 13.97 14.04 1.49
C HIS A 66 13.83 12.67 0.87
N TRP A 67 12.96 11.85 1.42
CA TRP A 67 12.69 10.49 0.98
C TRP A 67 11.48 10.53 0.05
N PHE A 68 11.63 10.05 -1.19
CA PHE A 68 10.57 10.13 -2.20
C PHE A 68 10.57 8.91 -3.11
N GLN A 69 9.50 8.80 -3.91
CA GLN A 69 9.24 7.66 -4.78
C GLN A 69 9.20 8.10 -6.26
N PRO A 70 10.37 8.21 -6.93
CA PRO A 70 10.42 8.60 -8.34
C PRO A 70 9.74 7.56 -9.26
N MET A 71 9.58 7.92 -10.53
CA MET A 71 8.96 7.07 -11.57
C MET A 71 9.67 5.72 -11.81
N THR A 72 10.83 5.47 -11.21
CA THR A 72 11.52 4.17 -11.27
C THR A 72 10.77 3.06 -10.51
N GLY A 73 9.84 3.40 -9.62
CA GLY A 73 9.11 2.41 -8.82
C GLY A 73 9.84 1.96 -7.55
N ILE A 74 11.02 2.50 -7.27
CA ILE A 74 11.74 2.33 -6.00
C ILE A 74 11.89 3.68 -5.30
N THR A 75 12.40 3.68 -4.07
CA THR A 75 12.63 4.89 -3.27
C THR A 75 13.96 5.55 -3.62
N ALA A 76 14.06 6.85 -3.37
CA ALA A 76 15.27 7.63 -3.59
C ALA A 76 15.56 8.58 -2.43
N GLU A 77 16.86 8.79 -2.19
CA GLU A 77 17.40 9.57 -1.08
C GLU A 77 18.65 10.33 -1.51
N LYS A 78 18.82 11.50 -0.88
CA LYS A 78 20.05 12.29 -0.91
C LYS A 78 20.35 12.69 0.53
N HIS A 79 21.48 12.22 1.06
CA HIS A 79 21.82 12.40 2.47
C HIS A 79 22.58 13.71 2.66
N ASP A 80 21.92 14.67 3.30
CA ASP A 80 22.50 15.94 3.70
C ASP A 80 22.83 15.89 5.20
N SER A 81 24.03 16.35 5.58
CA SER A 81 24.42 16.36 6.99
C SER A 81 23.74 17.51 7.73
N PHE A 82 23.40 17.31 9.00
CA PHE A 82 22.99 18.41 9.88
C PHE A 82 24.16 19.37 10.18
N ILE A 83 25.40 19.00 9.87
CA ILE A 83 26.58 19.80 10.18
C ILE A 83 26.62 21.09 9.35
N SER A 84 26.61 22.22 10.04
CA SER A 84 26.86 23.55 9.49
C SER A 84 28.15 24.12 10.09
N PRO A 85 29.22 24.34 9.28
CA PRO A 85 30.47 24.92 9.77
C PRO A 85 30.28 26.35 10.26
N VAL A 86 30.92 26.68 11.39
CA VAL A 86 30.95 28.04 11.94
C VAL A 86 32.37 28.53 12.16
N ASP A 87 32.53 29.84 12.31
CA ASP A 87 33.83 30.48 12.51
C ASP A 87 34.62 29.85 13.67
N GLY A 88 35.93 29.69 13.44
CA GLY A 88 36.87 29.10 14.39
C GLY A 88 36.96 27.57 14.36
N GLY A 89 36.55 26.92 13.26
CA GLY A 89 36.71 25.47 13.07
C GLY A 89 35.76 24.62 13.91
N ARG A 90 34.66 25.20 14.38
CA ARG A 90 33.59 24.50 15.11
C ARG A 90 32.45 24.18 14.15
N VAL A 91 31.57 23.28 14.57
CA VAL A 91 30.36 22.91 13.84
C VAL A 91 29.14 23.07 14.74
N ILE A 92 28.01 23.41 14.14
CA ILE A 92 26.69 23.35 14.77
C ILE A 92 25.80 22.38 13.99
N MET A 93 24.77 21.87 14.65
CA MET A 93 23.77 21.01 14.01
C MET A 93 22.54 21.86 13.66
N GLU A 94 22.29 22.05 12.37
CA GLU A 94 21.22 22.87 11.83
C GLU A 94 20.28 22.06 10.94
N PHE A 95 18.99 22.39 11.03
CA PHE A 95 17.96 21.91 10.12
C PHE A 95 16.84 22.95 10.11
N SER A 96 16.71 23.67 9.00
CA SER A 96 15.81 24.82 8.91
C SER A 96 14.39 24.42 8.53
N GLY A 97 13.41 25.26 8.89
CA GLY A 97 12.02 25.08 8.42
C GLY A 97 11.90 25.13 6.89
N LYS A 98 12.82 25.82 6.21
CA LYS A 98 12.87 25.86 4.75
C LYS A 98 13.27 24.51 4.18
N GLU A 99 14.33 23.90 4.72
CA GLU A 99 14.77 22.55 4.32
C GLU A 99 13.72 21.50 4.67
N LEU A 100 12.98 21.64 5.77
CA LEU A 100 11.85 20.74 6.06
C LEU A 100 10.77 20.82 4.98
N ILE A 101 10.30 22.02 4.64
CA ILE A 101 9.18 22.19 3.69
C ILE A 101 9.59 21.78 2.27
N GLN A 102 10.79 22.18 1.84
CA GLN A 102 11.21 22.05 0.46
C GLN A 102 12.69 21.71 0.33
N GLY A 103 12.98 20.66 -0.44
CA GLY A 103 14.32 20.28 -0.86
C GLY A 103 14.55 20.44 -2.36
N GLU A 104 15.81 20.27 -2.77
CA GLU A 104 16.26 20.28 -4.16
C GLU A 104 17.21 19.07 -4.36
N PRO A 105 16.70 17.92 -4.83
CA PRO A 105 17.47 16.68 -4.85
C PRO A 105 18.47 16.56 -6.01
N ASP A 106 18.61 17.56 -6.90
CA ASP A 106 19.37 17.45 -8.16
C ASP A 106 19.05 16.14 -8.91
N ALA A 107 17.77 15.98 -9.22
CA ALA A 107 17.15 14.73 -9.65
C ALA A 107 17.17 14.55 -11.18
N SER A 108 18.24 14.98 -11.85
CA SER A 108 18.33 14.99 -13.32
C SER A 108 18.36 13.58 -13.94
N SER A 109 18.76 12.56 -13.19
CA SER A 109 18.94 11.21 -13.74
C SER A 109 17.70 10.33 -13.64
N PHE A 110 16.64 10.77 -12.96
CA PHE A 110 15.41 9.97 -12.86
C PHE A 110 14.62 9.99 -14.17
N PRO A 111 13.96 8.87 -14.53
CA PRO A 111 13.05 8.83 -15.67
C PRO A 111 11.94 9.85 -15.51
N SER A 112 11.66 10.62 -16.57
CA SER A 112 10.59 11.61 -16.60
C SER A 112 9.42 11.22 -17.49
N GLY A 113 9.50 10.10 -18.22
CA GLY A 113 8.48 9.71 -19.19
C GLY A 113 8.27 10.74 -20.31
N GLY A 114 9.24 11.64 -20.54
CA GLY A 114 9.11 12.75 -21.49
C GLY A 114 8.47 14.02 -20.92
N LEU A 115 8.06 14.04 -19.65
CA LEU A 115 7.49 15.22 -18.97
C LEU A 115 8.52 16.33 -18.73
N ARG A 116 9.80 16.00 -18.83
CA ARG A 116 10.92 16.92 -18.60
C ARG A 116 11.89 16.86 -19.77
N ALA A 117 12.39 18.00 -20.23
CA ALA A 117 13.41 18.02 -21.26
C ALA A 117 14.73 17.41 -20.74
N THR A 118 15.51 16.79 -21.63
CA THR A 118 16.75 16.06 -21.25
C THR A 118 17.84 16.95 -20.66
N PHE A 119 17.82 18.26 -20.94
CA PHE A 119 18.79 19.22 -20.40
C PHE A 119 18.36 19.83 -19.05
N GLU A 120 17.11 19.63 -18.63
CA GLU A 120 16.60 20.17 -17.37
C GLU A 120 16.95 19.22 -16.24
N ALA A 121 17.57 19.76 -15.19
CA ALA A 121 18.03 18.99 -14.02
C ALA A 121 17.23 19.29 -12.75
N ARG A 122 16.72 20.52 -12.63
CA ARG A 122 16.11 21.01 -11.40
C ARG A 122 14.75 20.37 -11.16
N GLY A 123 14.52 19.98 -9.92
CA GLY A 123 13.22 19.57 -9.41
C GLY A 123 13.12 19.89 -7.93
N TYR A 124 11.92 19.80 -7.37
CA TYR A 124 11.65 20.17 -5.99
C TYR A 124 11.01 19.01 -5.26
N THR A 125 11.46 18.78 -4.02
CA THR A 125 10.74 17.92 -3.08
C THR A 125 9.90 18.77 -2.16
N ALA A 126 8.69 18.33 -1.85
CA ALA A 126 7.79 18.98 -0.90
C ALA A 126 7.40 17.98 0.19
N TRP A 127 7.55 18.37 1.46
CA TRP A 127 7.20 17.50 2.58
C TRP A 127 5.71 17.13 2.56
N ASP A 128 5.45 15.82 2.66
CA ASP A 128 4.13 15.26 2.88
C ASP A 128 3.95 15.00 4.39
N PRO A 129 3.19 15.84 5.11
CA PRO A 129 2.96 15.67 6.54
C PRO A 129 2.02 14.49 6.85
N THR A 130 1.31 13.95 5.86
CA THR A 130 0.35 12.84 6.07
C THR A 130 1.03 11.48 6.23
N SER A 131 2.34 11.42 5.99
CA SER A 131 3.20 10.29 6.30
C SER A 131 4.29 10.74 7.28
N TYR A 132 4.47 10.01 8.38
CA TYR A 132 5.39 10.42 9.43
C TYR A 132 6.85 10.33 8.98
N ALA A 133 7.65 11.31 9.40
CA ALA A 133 9.11 11.20 9.29
C ALA A 133 9.62 10.05 10.16
N PHE A 134 10.65 9.36 9.70
CA PHE A 134 11.21 8.19 10.37
C PHE A 134 12.73 8.19 10.29
N ILE A 135 13.38 7.39 11.13
CA ILE A 135 14.83 7.22 11.10
C ILE A 135 15.15 5.81 10.63
N LYS A 136 15.96 5.71 9.59
CA LYS A 136 16.58 4.44 9.20
C LYS A 136 18.06 4.65 8.95
N ASP A 137 18.86 3.65 9.36
CA ASP A 137 20.29 3.58 9.08
C ASP A 137 21.08 4.86 9.50
N GLY A 138 20.64 5.53 10.58
CA GLY A 138 21.27 6.76 11.09
C GLY A 138 20.93 8.04 10.31
N VAL A 139 19.86 8.01 9.51
CA VAL A 139 19.39 9.14 8.69
C VAL A 139 17.93 9.44 8.99
N LEU A 140 17.60 10.72 9.17
CA LEU A 140 16.22 11.20 9.25
C LEU A 140 15.61 11.24 7.84
N CYS A 141 14.64 10.37 7.57
CA CYS A 141 13.91 10.31 6.32
C CYS A 141 12.60 11.10 6.42
N ILE A 142 12.44 12.08 5.54
CA ILE A 142 11.27 12.97 5.47
C ILE A 142 10.46 12.59 4.22
N PRO A 143 9.28 11.96 4.36
CA PRO A 143 8.45 11.60 3.22
C PRO A 143 8.06 12.83 2.39
N THR A 144 8.35 12.80 1.10
CA THR A 144 8.16 13.94 0.21
C THR A 144 7.56 13.55 -1.13
N ALA A 145 6.81 14.50 -1.69
CA ALA A 145 6.42 14.51 -3.09
C ALA A 145 7.55 15.12 -3.94
N PHE A 146 7.74 14.67 -5.17
CA PHE A 146 8.77 15.17 -6.09
C PHE A 146 8.17 15.66 -7.42
N CYS A 147 8.51 16.90 -7.79
CA CYS A 147 8.07 17.54 -9.02
C CYS A 147 9.22 18.17 -9.82
N SER A 148 8.97 18.39 -11.10
CA SER A 148 9.87 19.11 -12.00
C SER A 148 9.98 20.60 -11.62
N TYR A 149 10.87 21.32 -12.29
CA TYR A 149 10.94 22.78 -12.21
C TYR A 149 9.63 23.48 -12.62
N THR A 150 8.90 22.91 -13.59
CA THR A 150 7.64 23.43 -14.14
C THR A 150 6.39 22.93 -13.39
N GLY A 151 6.56 22.02 -12.43
CA GLY A 151 5.50 21.56 -11.53
C GLY A 151 4.81 20.26 -11.97
N GLU A 152 5.28 19.59 -13.02
CA GLU A 152 4.85 18.23 -13.35
C GLU A 152 5.28 17.25 -12.25
N ALA A 153 4.39 16.32 -11.90
CA ALA A 153 4.73 15.25 -10.96
C ALA A 153 5.73 14.30 -11.62
N LEU A 154 6.88 14.11 -10.98
CA LEU A 154 7.93 13.18 -11.40
C LEU A 154 8.07 12.02 -10.40
N ASP A 155 7.01 11.76 -9.67
CA ASP A 155 6.89 10.75 -8.63
C ASP A 155 5.57 10.00 -8.73
N LYS A 156 5.48 8.91 -7.96
CA LYS A 156 4.24 8.12 -7.85
C LYS A 156 3.31 8.60 -6.74
N LYS A 157 3.85 9.33 -5.75
CA LYS A 157 3.08 9.85 -4.60
C LYS A 157 2.14 10.99 -4.97
N THR A 158 2.59 11.98 -5.75
CA THR A 158 1.73 13.12 -6.11
C THR A 158 0.46 12.71 -6.87
N PRO A 159 0.53 11.84 -7.90
CA PRO A 159 -0.67 11.33 -8.55
C PRO A 159 -1.61 10.58 -7.59
N LEU A 160 -1.07 9.71 -6.73
CA LEU A 160 -1.85 8.98 -5.73
C LEU A 160 -2.60 9.92 -4.78
N LEU A 161 -1.93 10.93 -4.23
CA LEU A 161 -2.60 11.92 -3.36
C LEU A 161 -3.73 12.68 -4.07
N ARG A 162 -3.57 12.92 -5.38
CA ARG A 162 -4.62 13.54 -6.21
C ARG A 162 -5.82 12.60 -6.41
N SER A 163 -5.60 11.30 -6.63
CA SER A 163 -6.70 10.34 -6.77
C SER A 163 -7.46 10.15 -5.46
N MET A 164 -6.75 10.07 -4.32
CA MET A 164 -7.38 10.03 -3.00
C MET A 164 -8.26 11.27 -2.75
N THR A 165 -7.78 12.45 -3.16
CA THR A 165 -8.55 13.70 -3.05
C THR A 165 -9.80 13.68 -3.93
N ALA A 166 -9.68 13.19 -5.16
CA ALA A 166 -10.81 13.05 -6.08
C ALA A 166 -11.83 12.05 -5.53
N LEU A 167 -11.39 10.86 -5.12
CA LEU A 167 -12.22 9.83 -4.53
C LEU A 167 -12.95 10.36 -3.30
N SER A 168 -12.24 10.98 -2.35
CA SER A 168 -12.86 11.56 -1.16
C SER A 168 -13.93 12.60 -1.49
N ARG A 169 -13.68 13.47 -2.48
CA ARG A 169 -14.66 14.49 -2.90
C ARG A 169 -15.94 13.86 -3.44
N GLU A 170 -15.81 12.93 -4.38
CA GLU A 170 -16.99 12.32 -5.02
C GLU A 170 -17.73 11.38 -4.05
N SER A 171 -17.02 10.60 -3.22
CA SER A 171 -17.66 9.79 -2.18
C SER A 171 -18.45 10.65 -1.18
N LYS A 172 -17.95 11.84 -0.81
CA LYS A 172 -18.70 12.76 0.07
C LYS A 172 -19.97 13.29 -0.57
N ARG A 173 -19.98 13.53 -1.88
CA ARG A 173 -21.18 13.94 -2.62
C ARG A 173 -22.23 12.84 -2.58
N VAL A 174 -21.83 11.60 -2.86
CA VAL A 174 -22.72 10.44 -2.77
C VAL A 174 -23.27 10.25 -1.35
N LEU A 175 -22.40 10.30 -0.32
CA LEU A 175 -22.82 10.17 1.08
C LEU A 175 -23.78 11.28 1.54
N ALA A 176 -23.68 12.48 0.98
CA ALA A 176 -24.61 13.56 1.29
C ALA A 176 -26.06 13.23 0.85
N LEU A 177 -26.24 12.42 -0.20
CA LEU A 177 -27.55 11.93 -0.64
C LEU A 177 -28.18 10.97 0.39
N PHE A 178 -27.36 10.32 1.20
CA PHE A 178 -27.77 9.50 2.34
C PHE A 178 -27.84 10.29 3.66
N GLY A 179 -27.76 11.63 3.61
CA GLY A 179 -27.79 12.49 4.79
C GLY A 179 -26.51 12.49 5.64
N LYS A 180 -25.39 11.96 5.11
CA LYS A 180 -24.11 11.86 5.81
C LYS A 180 -23.11 12.90 5.33
N THR A 181 -22.41 13.55 6.26
CA THR A 181 -21.39 14.57 5.96
C THR A 181 -20.06 14.27 6.65
N PRO A 182 -19.37 13.18 6.29
CA PRO A 182 -18.07 12.87 6.90
C PRO A 182 -17.03 13.93 6.51
N LYS A 183 -16.02 14.11 7.38
CA LYS A 183 -14.93 15.06 7.11
C LYS A 183 -14.09 14.60 5.92
N LYS A 184 -13.68 13.33 5.93
CA LYS A 184 -12.84 12.68 4.92
C LYS A 184 -13.40 11.28 4.64
N VAL A 185 -13.14 10.80 3.43
CA VAL A 185 -13.33 9.40 3.02
C VAL A 185 -11.99 8.95 2.49
N VAL A 186 -11.44 7.84 3.01
CA VAL A 186 -10.06 7.45 2.75
C VAL A 186 -10.01 6.01 2.25
N PRO A 187 -9.30 5.75 1.15
CA PRO A 187 -8.94 4.40 0.78
C PRO A 187 -7.88 3.83 1.73
N SER A 188 -8.02 2.57 2.09
CA SER A 188 -7.07 1.82 2.91
C SER A 188 -6.57 0.61 2.15
N VAL A 189 -5.34 0.18 2.44
CA VAL A 189 -4.71 -0.94 1.75
C VAL A 189 -3.91 -1.83 2.69
N GLY A 190 -3.98 -3.14 2.45
CA GLY A 190 -3.12 -4.14 3.09
C GLY A 190 -2.40 -4.96 2.02
N ASP A 191 -1.09 -4.74 1.88
CA ASP A 191 -0.27 -5.42 0.87
C ASP A 191 0.31 -6.74 1.41
N GLU A 192 -0.06 -7.86 0.79
CA GLU A 192 0.51 -9.18 1.07
C GLU A 192 1.77 -9.36 0.22
N GLN A 193 2.96 -9.28 0.83
CA GLN A 193 4.23 -9.27 0.10
C GLN A 193 4.83 -10.68 0.00
N GLU A 194 4.79 -11.26 -1.20
CA GLU A 194 5.51 -12.50 -1.49
C GLU A 194 6.96 -12.22 -1.95
N TYR A 195 7.86 -13.18 -1.66
CA TYR A 195 9.27 -13.09 -2.00
C TYR A 195 9.99 -14.45 -1.92
N PHE A 196 11.16 -14.57 -2.55
CA PHE A 196 12.04 -15.73 -2.38
C PHE A 196 13.27 -15.40 -1.52
N LEU A 197 13.74 -16.38 -0.73
CA LEU A 197 15.02 -16.31 -0.03
C LEU A 197 15.95 -17.42 -0.51
N ILE A 198 17.08 -17.04 -1.09
CA ILE A 198 18.09 -18.00 -1.56
C ILE A 198 19.43 -17.78 -0.88
N LYS A 199 20.22 -18.84 -0.76
CA LYS A 199 21.59 -18.75 -0.23
C LYS A 199 22.43 -17.84 -1.13
N LYS A 200 23.18 -16.92 -0.51
CA LYS A 200 24.03 -15.95 -1.20
C LYS A 200 25.07 -16.61 -2.10
N ASP A 201 25.65 -17.72 -1.67
CA ASP A 201 26.61 -18.49 -2.48
C ASP A 201 25.99 -19.14 -3.71
N ALA A 202 24.72 -19.57 -3.63
CA ALA A 202 24.01 -20.12 -4.78
C ALA A 202 23.64 -19.00 -5.77
N TYR A 203 23.16 -17.86 -5.25
CA TYR A 203 22.87 -16.66 -6.03
C TYR A 203 24.10 -16.20 -6.85
N ARG A 204 25.26 -16.07 -6.20
CA ARG A 204 26.50 -15.61 -6.85
C ARG A 204 27.00 -16.51 -7.99
N LYS A 205 26.66 -17.80 -7.95
CA LYS A 205 27.00 -18.75 -9.04
C LYS A 205 26.14 -18.56 -10.29
N ARG A 206 25.04 -17.81 -10.19
CA ARG A 206 24.05 -17.59 -11.25
C ARG A 206 24.10 -16.13 -11.72
N ARG A 207 24.98 -15.85 -12.69
CA ARG A 207 25.12 -14.50 -13.27
C ARG A 207 23.83 -13.96 -13.86
N ASP A 208 23.02 -14.82 -14.45
CA ASP A 208 21.70 -14.47 -14.96
C ASP A 208 20.81 -13.96 -13.81
N LEU A 209 20.67 -14.74 -12.74
CA LEU A 209 19.90 -14.36 -11.55
C LEU A 209 20.42 -13.07 -10.89
N VAL A 210 21.73 -12.86 -10.90
CA VAL A 210 22.37 -11.65 -10.34
C VAL A 210 22.04 -10.40 -11.14
N ILE A 211 22.03 -10.50 -12.48
CA ILE A 211 21.87 -9.36 -13.37
C ILE A 211 20.39 -9.04 -13.62
N THR A 212 19.55 -10.08 -13.76
CA THR A 212 18.16 -9.92 -14.20
C THR A 212 17.13 -10.16 -13.11
N GLY A 213 17.55 -10.60 -11.91
CA GLY A 213 16.64 -10.95 -10.82
C GLY A 213 15.89 -12.27 -11.04
N ARG A 214 16.10 -12.95 -12.18
CA ARG A 214 15.51 -14.24 -12.50
C ARG A 214 16.47 -15.17 -13.24
N THR A 215 16.18 -16.47 -13.22
CA THR A 215 16.87 -17.42 -14.07
C THR A 215 16.42 -17.26 -15.52
N LEU A 216 17.37 -17.18 -16.46
CA LEU A 216 17.11 -17.12 -17.91
C LEU A 216 17.11 -18.49 -18.57
N PHE A 217 17.78 -19.46 -17.95
CA PHE A 217 17.85 -20.85 -18.37
C PHE A 217 18.05 -21.75 -17.14
N GLY A 218 17.72 -23.03 -17.26
CA GLY A 218 17.95 -24.01 -16.20
C GLY A 218 17.12 -25.26 -16.43
N ALA A 219 17.67 -26.42 -16.08
CA ALA A 219 16.88 -27.65 -16.04
C ALA A 219 15.97 -27.63 -14.82
N ALA A 220 14.80 -28.26 -14.94
CA ALA A 220 13.92 -28.49 -13.80
C ALA A 220 14.65 -29.31 -12.72
N PRO A 221 14.45 -29.01 -11.43
CA PRO A 221 15.01 -29.81 -10.35
C PRO A 221 14.37 -31.21 -10.34
N CYS A 222 15.07 -32.21 -9.80
CA CYS A 222 14.51 -33.56 -9.66
C CYS A 222 13.26 -33.62 -8.77
N LYS A 223 13.08 -32.62 -7.89
CA LYS A 223 11.87 -32.40 -7.08
C LYS A 223 11.57 -30.90 -7.12
N GLY A 224 10.44 -30.52 -7.71
CA GLY A 224 10.01 -29.14 -7.92
C GLY A 224 9.06 -28.69 -6.83
N GLN A 225 7.94 -28.09 -7.25
CA GLN A 225 6.90 -27.58 -6.36
C GLN A 225 5.98 -28.68 -5.81
N GLU A 226 6.14 -29.94 -6.22
CA GLU A 226 5.39 -31.09 -5.69
C GLU A 226 5.71 -31.40 -4.22
N LEU A 227 6.44 -30.52 -3.54
CA LEU A 227 6.68 -30.50 -2.10
C LEU A 227 5.42 -29.98 -1.37
N GLU A 228 4.43 -30.85 -1.20
CA GLU A 228 3.21 -30.57 -0.41
C GLU A 228 3.51 -30.14 1.04
N GLU A 229 4.71 -30.45 1.55
CA GLU A 229 5.16 -30.12 2.91
C GLU A 229 5.64 -28.67 3.08
N HIS A 230 5.81 -27.89 2.00
CA HIS A 230 6.39 -26.55 2.11
C HIS A 230 5.37 -25.49 2.53
N TYR A 231 4.18 -25.50 1.91
CA TYR A 231 3.13 -24.52 2.18
C TYR A 231 2.63 -24.66 3.62
N PHE A 232 2.71 -23.57 4.39
CA PHE A 232 2.53 -23.57 5.86
C PHE A 232 3.39 -24.59 6.63
N GLY A 233 4.43 -25.14 5.99
CA GLY A 233 5.39 -26.05 6.62
C GLY A 233 6.30 -25.33 7.62
N ALA A 234 7.12 -26.12 8.33
CA ALA A 234 8.07 -25.59 9.29
C ALA A 234 9.09 -24.64 8.61
N ILE A 235 9.19 -23.41 9.15
CA ILE A 235 10.16 -22.42 8.66
C ILE A 235 11.56 -22.83 9.13
N ARG A 236 12.52 -22.87 8.19
CA ARG A 236 13.90 -23.24 8.49
C ARG A 236 14.51 -22.27 9.52
N PRO A 237 15.35 -22.73 10.47
CA PRO A 237 15.93 -21.84 11.50
C PRO A 237 16.64 -20.61 10.95
N THR A 238 17.34 -20.72 9.83
CA THR A 238 18.02 -19.58 9.17
C THR A 238 17.04 -18.54 8.64
N VAL A 239 15.92 -18.98 8.07
CA VAL A 239 14.85 -18.10 7.58
C VAL A 239 14.09 -17.48 8.75
N SER A 240 13.84 -18.27 9.80
CA SER A 240 13.19 -17.79 11.02
C SER A 240 14.01 -16.70 11.70
N ALA A 241 15.34 -16.84 11.79
CA ALA A 241 16.23 -15.79 12.30
C ALA A 241 16.16 -14.51 11.46
N TYR A 242 16.22 -14.63 10.13
CA TYR A 242 16.02 -13.50 9.22
C TYR A 242 14.67 -12.81 9.42
N MET A 243 13.58 -13.58 9.48
CA MET A 243 12.23 -13.06 9.68
C MET A 243 12.06 -12.41 11.06
N LYS A 244 12.83 -12.82 12.07
CA LYS A 244 12.81 -12.21 13.39
C LYS A 244 13.50 -10.85 13.38
N ASP A 245 14.67 -10.76 12.76
CA ASP A 245 15.41 -9.49 12.64
C ASP A 245 14.63 -8.50 11.75
N LEU A 246 13.93 -8.99 10.73
CA LEU A 246 13.01 -8.19 9.92
C LEU A 246 11.86 -7.63 10.77
N ASP A 247 11.15 -8.45 11.56
CA ASP A 247 10.08 -7.96 12.43
C ASP A 247 10.55 -6.85 13.39
N ASP A 248 11.70 -7.06 14.04
CA ASP A 248 12.24 -6.08 15.01
C ASP A 248 12.48 -4.71 14.35
N GLU A 249 13.02 -4.69 13.12
CA GLU A 249 13.28 -3.47 12.35
C GLU A 249 11.98 -2.82 11.83
N LEU A 250 11.05 -3.63 11.32
CA LEU A 250 9.75 -3.14 10.84
C LEU A 250 8.93 -2.54 11.98
N TRP A 251 8.86 -3.20 13.14
CA TRP A 251 8.18 -2.68 14.31
C TRP A 251 8.84 -1.39 14.81
N ALA A 252 10.17 -1.30 14.83
CA ALA A 252 10.87 -0.06 15.18
C ALA A 252 10.45 1.13 14.28
N LEU A 253 10.23 0.84 12.99
CA LEU A 253 9.74 1.78 11.98
C LEU A 253 8.22 1.98 11.99
N GLY A 254 7.49 1.41 12.96
CA GLY A 254 6.05 1.56 13.10
C GLY A 254 5.22 0.75 12.10
N ILE A 255 5.86 -0.15 11.33
CA ILE A 255 5.20 -1.01 10.35
C ILE A 255 4.62 -2.22 11.09
N PRO A 256 3.29 -2.41 11.11
CA PRO A 256 2.64 -3.47 11.89
C PRO A 256 2.68 -4.82 11.17
N ALA A 257 3.87 -5.35 10.92
CA ALA A 257 4.07 -6.70 10.39
C ALA A 257 3.34 -7.73 11.27
N LYS A 258 2.40 -8.48 10.67
CA LYS A 258 1.44 -9.32 11.40
C LYS A 258 1.54 -10.79 11.05
N THR A 259 1.52 -11.10 9.76
CA THR A 259 1.46 -12.48 9.26
C THR A 259 2.71 -12.78 8.46
N LYS A 260 3.27 -13.98 8.65
CA LYS A 260 4.34 -14.52 7.79
C LYS A 260 4.31 -16.03 7.74
N HIS A 261 4.59 -16.60 6.58
CA HIS A 261 4.63 -18.06 6.38
C HIS A 261 5.46 -18.44 5.15
N ASN A 262 5.66 -19.75 4.99
CA ASN A 262 6.10 -20.31 3.72
C ASN A 262 4.96 -20.27 2.71
N GLU A 263 5.28 -19.90 1.49
CA GLU A 263 4.39 -19.94 0.33
C GLU A 263 4.51 -21.28 -0.42
N VAL A 264 3.77 -21.44 -1.52
CA VAL A 264 3.67 -22.72 -2.24
C VAL A 264 5.00 -23.16 -2.86
N ALA A 265 5.77 -22.26 -3.48
CA ALA A 265 7.04 -22.65 -4.08
C ALA A 265 8.16 -22.82 -3.03
N PRO A 266 9.15 -23.71 -3.29
CA PRO A 266 10.30 -23.87 -2.42
C PRO A 266 11.06 -22.55 -2.24
N CYS A 267 11.37 -22.22 -0.98
CA CYS A 267 12.04 -20.97 -0.61
C CYS A 267 11.23 -19.69 -0.88
N GLN A 268 9.94 -19.80 -1.21
CA GLN A 268 9.01 -18.69 -1.27
C GLN A 268 8.39 -18.45 0.11
N HIS A 269 8.18 -17.18 0.44
CA HIS A 269 7.61 -16.74 1.70
C HIS A 269 6.66 -15.57 1.45
N GLU A 270 5.78 -15.33 2.41
CA GLU A 270 4.90 -14.15 2.45
C GLU A 270 5.09 -13.41 3.76
N LEU A 271 4.97 -12.08 3.71
CA LEU A 271 4.80 -11.22 4.87
C LEU A 271 3.70 -10.19 4.60
N ALA A 272 2.74 -10.07 5.51
CA ALA A 272 1.63 -9.12 5.42
C ALA A 272 1.55 -8.24 6.69
N PRO A 273 1.61 -6.90 6.56
CA PRO A 273 1.30 -5.99 7.65
C PRO A 273 -0.21 -5.81 7.83
N VAL A 274 -0.61 -5.20 8.96
CA VAL A 274 -1.98 -4.67 9.10
C VAL A 274 -2.18 -3.57 8.08
N TYR A 275 -3.38 -3.52 7.48
CA TYR A 275 -3.76 -2.46 6.55
C TYR A 275 -3.67 -1.06 7.20
N GLY A 276 -3.52 -0.03 6.37
CA GLY A 276 -3.53 1.37 6.79
C GLY A 276 -4.08 2.29 5.70
N GLU A 277 -4.13 3.60 5.95
CA GLU A 277 -4.46 4.57 4.90
C GLU A 277 -3.49 4.42 3.72
N VAL A 278 -4.00 4.43 2.49
CA VAL A 278 -3.24 4.01 1.30
C VAL A 278 -1.88 4.70 1.14
N ASN A 279 -1.80 6.00 1.45
CA ASN A 279 -0.56 6.77 1.31
C ASN A 279 0.54 6.26 2.26
N GLU A 280 0.21 6.09 3.54
CA GLU A 280 1.17 5.63 4.55
C GLU A 280 1.49 4.15 4.35
N ALA A 281 0.49 3.31 4.08
CA ALA A 281 0.68 1.88 3.88
C ALA A 281 1.62 1.57 2.69
N ILE A 282 1.55 2.35 1.61
CA ILE A 282 2.47 2.20 0.47
C ILE A 282 3.88 2.65 0.84
N ASP A 283 4.05 3.76 1.57
CA ASP A 283 5.36 4.16 2.07
C ASP A 283 5.99 3.05 2.93
N GLN A 284 5.19 2.48 3.84
CA GLN A 284 5.60 1.38 4.71
C GLN A 284 5.96 0.13 3.89
N ASN A 285 5.19 -0.23 2.85
CA ASN A 285 5.51 -1.36 1.97
C ASN A 285 6.85 -1.17 1.26
N LEU A 286 7.15 0.04 0.77
CA LEU A 286 8.42 0.32 0.09
C LEU A 286 9.62 0.21 1.04
N VAL A 287 9.50 0.77 2.25
CA VAL A 287 10.52 0.63 3.29
C VAL A 287 10.69 -0.84 3.70
N MET A 288 9.58 -1.59 3.78
CA MET A 288 9.60 -3.01 4.07
C MET A 288 10.35 -3.80 3.00
N MET A 289 10.06 -3.59 1.71
CA MET A 289 10.77 -4.25 0.60
C MET A 289 12.28 -3.95 0.62
N GLU A 290 12.67 -2.72 0.95
CA GLU A 290 14.06 -2.33 1.11
C GLU A 290 14.73 -3.07 2.28
N LYS A 291 14.08 -3.11 3.46
CA LYS A 291 14.59 -3.81 4.63
C LYS A 291 14.66 -5.31 4.43
N MET A 292 13.73 -5.92 3.67
CA MET A 292 13.81 -7.33 3.29
C MET A 292 15.09 -7.64 2.51
N LYS A 293 15.41 -6.82 1.49
CA LYS A 293 16.66 -6.96 0.71
C LYS A 293 17.90 -6.76 1.59
N LEU A 294 17.91 -5.72 2.43
CA LEU A 294 19.04 -5.38 3.29
C LEU A 294 19.32 -6.44 4.36
N ILE A 295 18.28 -6.84 5.11
CA ILE A 295 18.40 -7.75 6.25
C ILE A 295 18.77 -9.15 5.76
N ALA A 296 18.27 -9.59 4.60
CA ALA A 296 18.63 -10.91 4.03
C ALA A 296 20.15 -11.07 3.91
N SER A 297 20.84 -9.99 3.53
CA SER A 297 22.30 -10.00 3.38
C SER A 297 23.07 -10.25 4.69
N ARG A 298 22.46 -9.96 5.86
CA ARG A 298 23.00 -10.21 7.21
C ARG A 298 22.93 -11.70 7.59
N HIS A 299 22.06 -12.48 6.94
CA HIS A 299 21.83 -13.90 7.23
C HIS A 299 22.38 -14.85 6.14
N ASP A 300 23.32 -14.39 5.31
CA ASP A 300 23.84 -15.14 4.14
C ASP A 300 22.74 -15.55 3.13
N LEU A 301 21.67 -14.74 3.07
CA LEU A 301 20.56 -14.89 2.16
C LEU A 301 20.53 -13.72 1.16
N VAL A 302 19.78 -13.93 0.07
CA VAL A 302 19.41 -12.91 -0.90
C VAL A 302 17.89 -12.98 -1.04
N CYS A 303 17.23 -11.85 -0.81
CA CYS A 303 15.81 -11.68 -1.03
C CYS A 303 15.57 -11.31 -2.50
N LEU A 304 14.75 -12.09 -3.20
CA LEU A 304 14.31 -11.81 -4.55
C LEU A 304 12.83 -11.39 -4.51
N LEU A 305 12.56 -10.20 -5.03
CA LEU A 305 11.20 -9.65 -5.18
C LEU A 305 10.69 -9.72 -6.62
N HIS A 306 11.49 -10.24 -7.55
CA HIS A 306 11.08 -10.39 -8.95
C HIS A 306 9.84 -11.32 -9.03
N GLU A 307 8.86 -11.02 -9.88
CA GLU A 307 7.57 -11.72 -9.90
C GLU A 307 7.66 -13.18 -10.36
N LYS A 308 8.65 -13.49 -11.19
CA LYS A 308 8.93 -14.87 -11.65
C LYS A 308 10.43 -15.20 -11.62
N PRO A 309 11.05 -15.41 -10.44
CA PRO A 309 12.49 -15.63 -10.36
C PRO A 309 12.91 -16.96 -10.98
N PHE A 310 12.05 -17.98 -10.89
CA PHE A 310 12.30 -19.33 -11.38
C PHE A 310 11.16 -19.79 -12.29
N GLU A 311 11.50 -20.41 -13.41
CA GLU A 311 10.53 -20.95 -14.36
C GLU A 311 9.96 -22.29 -13.85
N GLY A 312 8.68 -22.55 -14.16
CA GLY A 312 8.02 -23.83 -13.83
C GLY A 312 7.52 -23.99 -12.39
N ILE A 313 7.67 -22.98 -11.52
CA ILE A 313 7.12 -22.93 -10.16
C ILE A 313 6.33 -21.63 -9.93
N ASN A 314 5.61 -21.48 -8.82
CA ASN A 314 4.86 -20.27 -8.47
C ASN A 314 5.72 -19.02 -8.57
N GLY A 315 5.08 -17.94 -9.03
CA GLY A 315 5.67 -16.61 -8.98
C GLY A 315 5.32 -15.90 -7.68
N SER A 316 5.93 -14.74 -7.45
CA SER A 316 5.67 -13.89 -6.30
C SER A 316 4.72 -12.74 -6.66
N GLY A 317 3.56 -12.67 -6.01
CA GLY A 317 2.59 -11.58 -6.11
C GLY A 317 2.74 -10.52 -5.02
N LYS A 318 1.96 -9.44 -5.15
CA LYS A 318 1.65 -8.52 -4.05
C LYS A 318 0.16 -8.27 -3.99
N HIS A 319 -0.60 -9.03 -3.22
CA HIS A 319 -2.05 -8.81 -3.20
C HIS A 319 -2.38 -7.49 -2.51
N ASN A 320 -3.12 -6.64 -3.20
CA ASN A 320 -3.45 -5.31 -2.74
C ASN A 320 -4.90 -5.32 -2.21
N ASN A 321 -5.06 -5.44 -0.89
CA ASN A 321 -6.36 -5.50 -0.24
C ASN A 321 -6.93 -4.08 -0.05
N TRP A 322 -7.65 -3.57 -1.03
CA TRP A 322 -8.20 -2.21 -1.08
C TRP A 322 -9.60 -2.13 -0.46
N SER A 323 -9.82 -1.14 0.41
CA SER A 323 -11.13 -0.78 0.95
C SER A 323 -11.33 0.73 1.02
N LEU A 324 -12.57 1.18 1.21
CA LEU A 324 -12.92 2.60 1.29
C LEU A 324 -13.75 2.86 2.55
N GLY A 325 -13.30 3.80 3.39
CA GLY A 325 -13.95 4.06 4.67
C GLY A 325 -14.03 5.54 5.05
N THR A 326 -14.89 5.82 6.02
CA THR A 326 -14.93 7.10 6.75
C THR A 326 -14.33 6.90 8.15
N GLU A 327 -14.31 7.93 8.99
CA GLU A 327 -13.89 7.81 10.39
C GLU A 327 -14.77 6.82 11.21
N SER A 328 -15.98 6.48 10.74
CA SER A 328 -16.95 5.68 11.50
C SER A 328 -17.38 4.38 10.84
N GLU A 329 -17.17 4.20 9.53
CA GLU A 329 -17.71 3.04 8.80
C GLU A 329 -16.85 2.65 7.59
N ASN A 330 -16.87 1.37 7.24
CA ASN A 330 -16.37 0.85 5.98
C ASN A 330 -17.51 0.85 4.95
N LEU A 331 -17.33 1.53 3.83
CA LEU A 331 -18.34 1.70 2.79
C LEU A 331 -18.53 0.45 1.92
N LEU A 332 -17.61 -0.51 2.03
CA LEU A 332 -17.65 -1.81 1.38
C LEU A 332 -18.03 -2.95 2.35
N ASP A 333 -18.48 -2.62 3.55
CA ASP A 333 -19.06 -3.61 4.45
C ASP A 333 -20.54 -3.84 4.10
N PRO A 334 -20.91 -5.07 3.68
CA PRO A 334 -22.28 -5.37 3.30
C PRO A 334 -23.25 -5.38 4.50
N GLY A 335 -22.73 -5.56 5.73
CA GLY A 335 -23.56 -5.75 6.93
C GLY A 335 -24.33 -7.07 6.94
N ASP A 336 -25.29 -7.19 7.86
CA ASP A 336 -26.08 -8.42 8.03
C ASP A 336 -27.15 -8.63 6.94
N THR A 337 -27.70 -7.54 6.40
CA THR A 337 -28.73 -7.53 5.35
C THR A 337 -28.28 -6.70 4.14
N PRO A 338 -27.40 -7.25 3.28
CA PRO A 338 -26.74 -6.49 2.21
C PRO A 338 -27.72 -5.87 1.20
N LEU A 339 -28.85 -6.55 0.98
CA LEU A 339 -29.91 -6.13 0.06
C LEU A 339 -30.64 -4.86 0.51
N ASP A 340 -30.71 -4.64 1.83
CA ASP A 340 -31.37 -3.47 2.42
C ASP A 340 -30.39 -2.30 2.59
N ASN A 341 -29.08 -2.55 2.41
CA ASN A 341 -28.02 -1.57 2.54
C ASN A 341 -27.76 -0.87 1.19
N LEU A 342 -28.65 0.05 0.81
CA LEU A 342 -28.55 0.80 -0.44
C LEU A 342 -27.21 1.55 -0.59
N GLN A 343 -26.68 2.09 0.51
CA GLN A 343 -25.37 2.76 0.48
C GLN A 343 -24.28 1.79 0.02
N PHE A 344 -24.19 0.61 0.64
CA PHE A 344 -23.24 -0.42 0.24
C PHE A 344 -23.43 -0.81 -1.22
N ILE A 345 -24.67 -1.01 -1.66
CA ILE A 345 -24.97 -1.36 -3.07
C ILE A 345 -24.43 -0.29 -4.02
N VAL A 346 -24.66 1.00 -3.76
CA VAL A 346 -24.15 2.11 -4.60
C VAL A 346 -22.63 2.12 -4.67
N PHE A 347 -21.94 1.91 -3.55
CA PHE A 347 -20.47 1.85 -3.55
C PHE A 347 -19.96 0.57 -4.24
N LEU A 348 -20.62 -0.57 -4.04
CA LEU A 348 -20.30 -1.83 -4.69
C LEU A 348 -20.45 -1.72 -6.21
N THR A 349 -21.57 -1.20 -6.71
CA THR A 349 -21.82 -1.03 -8.16
C THR A 349 -20.89 0.00 -8.77
N ALA A 350 -20.55 1.08 -8.06
CA ALA A 350 -19.53 2.02 -8.51
C ALA A 350 -18.14 1.38 -8.67
N VAL A 351 -17.78 0.43 -7.80
CA VAL A 351 -16.53 -0.35 -7.94
C VAL A 351 -16.62 -1.32 -9.12
N ILE A 352 -17.75 -2.01 -9.29
CA ILE A 352 -17.98 -2.92 -10.43
C ILE A 352 -17.89 -2.15 -11.75
N GLU A 353 -18.59 -1.02 -11.87
CA GLU A 353 -18.56 -0.15 -13.05
C GLU A 353 -17.14 0.38 -13.31
N ALA A 354 -16.42 0.80 -12.27
CA ALA A 354 -15.05 1.28 -12.40
C ALA A 354 -14.11 0.19 -12.95
N VAL A 355 -14.22 -1.04 -12.43
CA VAL A 355 -13.41 -2.16 -12.91
C VAL A 355 -13.79 -2.52 -14.35
N ASP A 356 -15.08 -2.55 -14.69
CA ASP A 356 -15.56 -2.91 -16.02
C ASP A 356 -15.18 -1.87 -17.10
N ASN A 357 -15.36 -0.58 -16.81
CA ASN A 357 -15.08 0.50 -17.76
C ASN A 357 -13.58 0.78 -17.95
N TYR A 358 -12.74 0.47 -16.95
CA TYR A 358 -11.31 0.82 -16.96
C TYR A 358 -10.38 -0.40 -16.86
N GLN A 359 -10.83 -1.57 -17.32
CA GLN A 359 -10.04 -2.82 -17.34
C GLN A 359 -8.65 -2.64 -17.93
N GLU A 360 -8.54 -1.94 -19.06
CA GLU A 360 -7.27 -1.72 -19.76
C GLU A 360 -6.29 -0.88 -18.93
N LEU A 361 -6.79 0.17 -18.26
CA LEU A 361 -5.96 1.00 -17.39
C LEU A 361 -5.51 0.23 -16.14
N LEU A 362 -6.40 -0.55 -15.52
CA LEU A 362 -6.05 -1.40 -14.38
C LEU A 362 -4.99 -2.43 -14.76
N ARG A 363 -5.13 -3.06 -15.93
CA ARG A 363 -4.12 -3.99 -16.46
C ARG A 363 -2.79 -3.31 -16.78
N ALA A 364 -2.84 -2.10 -17.32
CA ALA A 364 -1.64 -1.31 -17.62
C ALA A 364 -0.91 -0.90 -16.35
N SER A 365 -1.63 -0.58 -15.26
CA SER A 365 -1.04 -0.14 -13.99
C SER A 365 -0.16 -1.21 -13.33
N VAL A 366 -0.43 -2.49 -13.61
CA VAL A 366 0.32 -3.65 -13.11
C VAL A 366 1.19 -4.31 -14.19
N ALA A 367 1.33 -3.71 -15.37
CA ALA A 367 2.15 -4.28 -16.43
C ALA A 367 3.65 -4.07 -16.16
N SER A 368 4.42 -5.16 -16.16
CA SER A 368 5.88 -5.11 -16.18
C SER A 368 6.41 -6.36 -16.87
N ALA A 369 7.62 -6.29 -17.41
CA ALA A 369 8.26 -7.45 -18.02
C ALA A 369 8.33 -8.64 -17.05
N GLY A 370 8.60 -8.39 -15.76
CA GLY A 370 8.61 -9.42 -14.72
C GLY A 370 7.22 -10.00 -14.44
N ASN A 371 6.21 -9.14 -14.25
CA ASN A 371 4.86 -9.57 -13.90
C ASN A 371 4.15 -10.29 -15.06
N ASP A 372 4.48 -9.97 -16.32
CA ASP A 372 3.96 -10.68 -17.49
C ASP A 372 4.42 -12.14 -17.57
N HIS A 373 5.54 -12.50 -16.92
CA HIS A 373 5.93 -13.89 -16.72
C HIS A 373 5.20 -14.60 -15.57
N ARG A 374 4.49 -13.84 -14.72
CA ARG A 374 3.73 -14.36 -13.58
C ARG A 374 2.25 -14.55 -13.94
N LEU A 375 1.61 -13.55 -14.53
CA LEU A 375 0.17 -13.55 -14.79
C LEU A 375 -0.24 -14.70 -15.73
N GLY A 376 -1.37 -15.35 -15.43
CA GLY A 376 -1.91 -16.48 -16.19
C GLY A 376 -1.15 -17.80 -16.00
N ALA A 377 -0.27 -17.89 -15.00
CA ALA A 377 0.46 -19.10 -14.64
C ALA A 377 -0.06 -19.70 -13.31
N ASN A 378 0.80 -20.41 -12.58
CA ASN A 378 0.47 -21.10 -11.33
C ASN A 378 -0.10 -20.13 -10.28
N GLU A 379 -1.40 -20.26 -9.98
CA GLU A 379 -2.18 -19.52 -8.97
C GLU A 379 -2.27 -18.00 -9.17
N ALA A 380 -1.49 -17.44 -10.08
CA ALA A 380 -1.58 -16.04 -10.49
C ALA A 380 -2.83 -15.82 -11.36
N PRO A 381 -3.52 -14.68 -11.19
CA PRO A 381 -4.69 -14.37 -12.02
C PRO A 381 -4.29 -14.20 -13.49
N PRO A 382 -5.23 -14.42 -14.43
CA PRO A 382 -4.99 -14.15 -15.84
C PRO A 382 -4.76 -12.64 -16.07
N ALA A 383 -4.20 -12.30 -17.23
CA ALA A 383 -4.03 -10.91 -17.66
C ALA A 383 -5.35 -10.19 -18.02
N ILE A 384 -6.49 -10.88 -17.92
CA ILE A 384 -7.83 -10.36 -18.18
C ILE A 384 -8.39 -9.87 -16.85
N MET A 385 -8.71 -8.58 -16.75
CA MET A 385 -9.32 -8.02 -15.54
C MET A 385 -10.76 -8.50 -15.43
N SER A 386 -11.11 -9.08 -14.28
CA SER A 386 -12.48 -9.51 -13.98
C SER A 386 -12.72 -9.43 -12.48
N ILE A 387 -13.98 -9.20 -12.13
CA ILE A 387 -14.43 -9.10 -10.75
C ILE A 387 -15.02 -10.42 -10.27
N PHE A 388 -14.78 -10.78 -9.02
CA PHE A 388 -15.45 -11.90 -8.35
C PHE A 388 -16.14 -11.40 -7.08
N LEU A 389 -17.47 -11.51 -7.03
CA LEU A 389 -18.26 -11.08 -5.87
C LEU A 389 -18.56 -12.21 -4.87
N GLY A 390 -18.42 -13.46 -5.32
CA GLY A 390 -18.93 -14.64 -4.63
C GLY A 390 -20.45 -14.78 -4.76
N ASP A 391 -20.97 -15.97 -4.42
CA ASP A 391 -22.34 -16.36 -4.75
C ASP A 391 -23.39 -15.43 -4.15
N GLN A 392 -23.27 -15.10 -2.86
CA GLN A 392 -24.25 -14.27 -2.16
C GLN A 392 -24.40 -12.87 -2.77
N LEU A 393 -23.30 -12.17 -3.03
CA LEU A 393 -23.37 -10.83 -3.61
C LEU A 393 -23.73 -10.87 -5.09
N THR A 394 -23.37 -11.94 -5.80
CA THR A 394 -23.84 -12.16 -7.17
C THR A 394 -25.37 -12.28 -7.19
N GLU A 395 -25.98 -13.07 -6.29
CA GLU A 395 -27.44 -13.16 -6.16
C GLU A 395 -28.08 -11.80 -5.81
N VAL A 396 -27.43 -10.98 -4.98
CA VAL A 396 -27.91 -9.61 -4.68
C VAL A 396 -27.96 -8.76 -5.94
N VAL A 397 -26.88 -8.75 -6.72
CA VAL A 397 -26.78 -7.98 -7.97
C VAL A 397 -27.79 -8.48 -9.01
N GLU A 398 -27.87 -9.79 -9.22
CA GLU A 398 -28.86 -10.41 -10.13
C GLU A 398 -30.30 -10.09 -9.72
N LYS A 399 -30.59 -10.05 -8.42
CA LYS A 399 -31.93 -9.67 -7.93
C LYS A 399 -32.27 -8.22 -8.24
N ILE A 400 -31.30 -7.30 -8.19
CA ILE A 400 -31.49 -5.90 -8.58
C ILE A 400 -31.76 -5.81 -10.10
N ILE A 401 -31.03 -6.58 -10.91
CA ILE A 401 -31.16 -6.58 -12.38
C ILE A 401 -32.50 -7.19 -12.84
N ASP A 402 -32.81 -8.41 -12.39
CA ASP A 402 -33.92 -9.21 -12.93
C ASP A 402 -35.23 -9.05 -12.14
N GLY A 403 -35.17 -8.47 -10.93
CA GLY A 403 -36.30 -8.38 -9.99
C GLY A 403 -36.83 -9.74 -9.52
N LYS A 404 -36.16 -10.84 -9.89
CA LYS A 404 -36.60 -12.23 -9.67
C LYS A 404 -35.42 -13.15 -9.35
N ALA A 405 -34.97 -13.09 -8.11
CA ALA A 405 -34.22 -14.18 -7.48
C ALA A 405 -34.53 -14.22 -5.98
N SER A 406 -34.71 -15.42 -5.44
CA SER A 406 -34.68 -15.67 -4.01
C SER A 406 -33.22 -15.84 -3.60
N VAL A 407 -32.75 -15.00 -2.67
CA VAL A 407 -31.40 -15.17 -2.08
C VAL A 407 -31.42 -16.51 -1.34
N HIS A 408 -30.65 -17.48 -1.84
CA HIS A 408 -30.65 -18.86 -1.34
C HIS A 408 -29.39 -19.19 -0.55
N ALA A 409 -28.45 -18.25 -0.40
CA ALA A 409 -27.25 -18.41 0.41
C ALA A 409 -27.59 -18.75 1.88
N THR A 410 -27.71 -20.04 2.19
CA THR A 410 -27.90 -20.56 3.55
C THR A 410 -26.58 -20.52 4.31
N ARG A 411 -26.54 -19.78 5.43
CA ARG A 411 -25.50 -19.95 6.46
C ARG A 411 -25.63 -21.35 7.07
N GLY A 412 -24.75 -22.27 6.68
CA GLY A 412 -24.64 -23.59 7.30
C GLY A 412 -23.85 -23.54 8.60
N VAL A 413 -24.29 -24.29 9.62
CA VAL A 413 -23.41 -24.65 10.75
C VAL A 413 -22.69 -25.93 10.37
N LEU A 414 -21.37 -25.85 10.20
CA LEU A 414 -20.52 -27.00 9.96
C LEU A 414 -20.27 -27.71 11.28
N ASP A 415 -20.96 -28.84 11.47
CA ASP A 415 -20.70 -29.76 12.56
C ASP A 415 -19.64 -30.78 12.10
N LEU A 416 -18.43 -30.67 12.65
CA LEU A 416 -17.30 -31.53 12.30
C LEU A 416 -17.43 -32.94 12.88
N GLY A 417 -18.51 -33.24 13.62
CA GLY A 417 -18.80 -34.57 14.15
C GLY A 417 -17.92 -34.98 15.33
N ALA A 418 -17.20 -34.03 15.93
CA ALA A 418 -16.39 -34.21 17.13
C ALA A 418 -16.81 -33.20 18.20
N ASP A 419 -17.33 -33.70 19.33
CA ASP A 419 -17.90 -32.87 20.42
C ASP A 419 -16.90 -31.87 21.04
N THR A 420 -15.60 -32.14 20.88
CA THR A 420 -14.52 -31.26 21.38
C THR A 420 -14.21 -30.11 20.44
N LEU A 421 -14.68 -30.15 19.19
CA LEU A 421 -14.44 -29.11 18.20
C LEU A 421 -15.59 -28.09 18.21
N PRO A 422 -15.28 -26.79 18.04
CA PRO A 422 -16.31 -25.79 17.89
C PRO A 422 -17.11 -26.05 16.61
N LYS A 423 -18.42 -25.83 16.69
CA LYS A 423 -19.24 -25.73 15.47
C LYS A 423 -18.82 -24.49 14.70
N LEU A 424 -18.47 -24.66 13.44
CA LEU A 424 -17.99 -23.56 12.60
C LEU A 424 -19.18 -22.97 11.85
N MET A 425 -19.28 -21.64 11.83
CA MET A 425 -20.22 -20.96 10.94
C MET A 425 -19.59 -20.91 9.55
N GLN A 426 -20.29 -21.43 8.55
CA GLN A 426 -19.82 -21.36 7.18
C GLN A 426 -19.86 -19.91 6.69
N ASP A 427 -18.75 -19.45 6.09
CA ASP A 427 -18.69 -18.16 5.41
C ASP A 427 -19.64 -18.15 4.19
N ASN A 428 -20.13 -16.97 3.82
CA ASN A 428 -21.23 -16.84 2.85
C ASN A 428 -20.84 -17.28 1.42
N THR A 429 -19.54 -17.31 1.09
CA THR A 429 -19.04 -17.70 -0.24
C THR A 429 -17.73 -18.45 -0.10
N ASP A 430 -17.45 -19.38 -1.01
CA ASP A 430 -16.10 -19.88 -1.19
C ASP A 430 -15.22 -18.79 -1.84
N ARG A 431 -13.90 -18.87 -1.67
CA ARG A 431 -12.95 -17.89 -2.20
C ARG A 431 -12.43 -18.33 -3.57
N ASN A 432 -12.60 -17.50 -4.58
CA ASN A 432 -11.94 -17.72 -5.87
C ASN A 432 -10.52 -17.12 -5.85
N ARG A 433 -9.50 -18.00 -5.85
CA ARG A 433 -8.08 -17.64 -5.80
C ARG A 433 -7.50 -17.13 -7.13
N THR A 434 -8.17 -17.36 -8.26
CA THR A 434 -7.63 -17.02 -9.59
C THR A 434 -8.24 -15.75 -10.19
N SER A 435 -9.23 -15.14 -9.53
CA SER A 435 -9.78 -13.85 -9.97
C SER A 435 -8.77 -12.72 -9.72
N PRO A 436 -8.55 -11.83 -10.71
CA PRO A 436 -7.69 -10.66 -10.55
C PRO A 436 -8.18 -9.69 -9.49
N PHE A 437 -9.50 -9.49 -9.36
CA PHE A 437 -10.09 -8.53 -8.43
C PHE A 437 -11.28 -9.16 -7.70
N ALA A 438 -11.08 -9.59 -6.46
CA ALA A 438 -12.08 -10.37 -5.72
C ALA A 438 -12.59 -9.64 -4.49
N PHE A 439 -13.90 -9.64 -4.29
CA PHE A 439 -14.51 -9.21 -3.04
C PHE A 439 -14.22 -10.24 -1.95
N THR A 440 -13.65 -9.81 -0.83
CA THR A 440 -13.25 -10.68 0.27
C THR A 440 -13.91 -10.24 1.59
N GLY A 441 -15.23 -10.10 1.54
CA GLY A 441 -16.11 -9.89 2.70
C GLY A 441 -16.41 -8.42 2.99
N ASN A 442 -15.40 -7.55 3.02
CA ASN A 442 -15.57 -6.13 3.31
C ASN A 442 -14.56 -5.22 2.56
N LYS A 443 -13.92 -5.77 1.53
CA LYS A 443 -12.84 -5.14 0.76
C LYS A 443 -12.67 -5.89 -0.56
N PHE A 444 -11.93 -5.31 -1.49
CA PHE A 444 -11.50 -5.98 -2.71
C PHE A 444 -10.02 -6.32 -2.64
N GLU A 445 -9.66 -7.50 -3.13
CA GLU A 445 -8.29 -7.97 -3.22
C GLU A 445 -7.85 -7.93 -4.68
N PHE A 446 -6.92 -7.02 -4.99
CA PHE A 446 -6.35 -6.89 -6.33
C PHE A 446 -5.07 -7.72 -6.45
N ARG A 447 -5.20 -8.93 -7.02
CA ARG A 447 -4.14 -9.95 -7.07
C ARG A 447 -3.18 -9.81 -8.24
N ALA A 448 -3.48 -8.92 -9.19
CA ALA A 448 -2.67 -8.75 -10.40
C ALA A 448 -1.36 -8.00 -10.14
N CYS A 449 -1.24 -7.27 -9.02
CA CYS A 449 -0.04 -6.53 -8.66
C CYS A 449 1.19 -7.45 -8.49
N GLY A 450 2.33 -7.03 -9.04
CA GLY A 450 3.61 -7.73 -8.95
C GLY A 450 4.33 -7.52 -7.61
N SER A 451 5.11 -8.49 -7.19
CA SER A 451 5.90 -8.45 -5.94
C SER A 451 6.96 -7.34 -5.90
N GLU A 452 7.53 -6.89 -7.01
CA GLU A 452 8.49 -5.76 -7.01
C GLU A 452 7.82 -4.40 -7.24
N GLN A 453 6.56 -4.39 -7.67
CA GLN A 453 5.88 -3.15 -8.05
C GLN A 453 5.57 -2.24 -6.88
N ASN A 454 5.76 -0.93 -7.07
CA ASN A 454 5.12 0.09 -6.25
C ASN A 454 3.65 0.20 -6.63
N VAL A 455 2.76 -0.13 -5.69
CA VAL A 455 1.29 -0.17 -5.89
C VAL A 455 0.62 1.19 -5.87
N SER A 456 1.38 2.29 -5.85
CA SER A 456 0.83 3.65 -6.06
C SER A 456 0.10 3.76 -7.39
N ASP A 457 0.61 3.14 -8.45
CA ASP A 457 0.00 3.24 -9.79
C ASP A 457 -1.32 2.47 -9.87
N SER A 458 -1.38 1.28 -9.27
CA SER A 458 -2.62 0.50 -9.23
C SER A 458 -3.70 1.17 -8.38
N ASN A 459 -3.31 1.72 -7.23
CA ASN A 459 -4.24 2.47 -6.37
C ASN A 459 -4.65 3.81 -6.99
N LEU A 460 -3.75 4.51 -7.68
CA LEU A 460 -4.05 5.70 -8.46
C LEU A 460 -5.17 5.43 -9.47
N VAL A 461 -5.01 4.38 -10.28
CA VAL A 461 -5.98 4.03 -11.33
C VAL A 461 -7.29 3.59 -10.71
N LEU A 462 -7.25 2.74 -9.68
CA LEU A 462 -8.44 2.25 -8.99
C LEU A 462 -9.23 3.40 -8.34
N ASP A 463 -8.57 4.24 -7.56
CA ASP A 463 -9.18 5.40 -6.89
C ASP A 463 -9.78 6.37 -7.90
N ALA A 464 -9.08 6.66 -8.99
CA ALA A 464 -9.57 7.57 -10.03
C ALA A 464 -10.77 7.00 -10.80
N ALA A 465 -10.74 5.69 -11.10
CA ALA A 465 -11.83 4.99 -11.77
C ALA A 465 -13.11 4.98 -10.89
N VAL A 466 -12.96 4.61 -9.61
CA VAL A 466 -14.07 4.62 -8.65
C VAL A 466 -14.59 6.04 -8.41
N ALA A 467 -13.71 7.03 -8.29
CA ALA A 467 -14.11 8.43 -8.18
C ALA A 467 -14.94 8.88 -9.39
N LYS A 468 -14.58 8.43 -10.59
CA LYS A 468 -15.31 8.75 -11.82
C LYS A 468 -16.71 8.11 -11.85
N SER A 469 -16.85 6.86 -11.43
CA SER A 469 -18.16 6.20 -11.27
C SER A 469 -19.04 6.91 -10.23
N LEU A 470 -18.50 7.20 -9.05
CA LEU A 470 -19.22 7.93 -8.00
C LEU A 470 -19.62 9.34 -8.44
N LYS A 471 -18.78 10.02 -9.23
CA LYS A 471 -19.12 11.31 -9.84
C LYS A 471 -20.34 11.20 -10.75
N SER A 472 -20.39 10.18 -11.62
CA SER A 472 -21.53 9.98 -12.53
C SER A 472 -22.82 9.75 -11.75
N PHE A 473 -22.79 8.91 -10.71
CA PHE A 473 -23.94 8.68 -9.82
C PHE A 473 -24.38 9.97 -9.11
N ALA A 474 -23.43 10.70 -8.51
CA ALA A 474 -23.73 11.97 -7.83
C ALA A 474 -24.30 13.02 -8.79
N ASP A 475 -23.71 13.18 -9.98
CA ASP A 475 -24.19 14.13 -10.99
C ASP A 475 -25.62 13.79 -11.46
N ALA A 476 -25.99 12.51 -11.48
CA ALA A 476 -27.32 12.06 -11.88
C ALA A 476 -28.38 12.28 -10.79
N LEU A 477 -28.04 12.04 -9.52
CA LEU A 477 -29.03 12.00 -8.44
C LEU A 477 -29.05 13.24 -7.55
N GLU A 478 -28.05 14.12 -7.63
CA GLU A 478 -28.07 15.41 -6.92
C GLU A 478 -29.32 16.23 -7.29
N GLY A 479 -30.10 16.61 -6.28
CA GLY A 479 -31.37 17.33 -6.45
C GLY A 479 -32.60 16.43 -6.51
N THR A 480 -32.44 15.10 -6.46
CA THR A 480 -33.56 14.18 -6.29
C THR A 480 -34.22 14.39 -4.92
N PRO A 481 -35.56 14.54 -4.85
CA PRO A 481 -36.27 14.61 -3.57
C PRO A 481 -36.00 13.39 -2.68
N GLU A 482 -35.87 13.60 -1.37
CA GLU A 482 -35.54 12.54 -0.40
C GLU A 482 -36.53 11.37 -0.46
N ASP A 483 -37.82 11.64 -0.70
CA ASP A 483 -38.88 10.64 -0.84
C ASP A 483 -38.78 9.78 -2.11
N LYS A 484 -37.94 10.19 -3.08
CA LYS A 484 -37.74 9.51 -4.37
C LYS A 484 -36.33 9.00 -4.58
N PHE A 485 -35.40 9.32 -3.68
CA PHE A 485 -33.99 9.01 -3.84
C PHE A 485 -33.74 7.50 -3.94
N GLN A 486 -34.38 6.71 -3.08
CA GLN A 486 -34.20 5.26 -3.07
C GLN A 486 -34.61 4.61 -4.40
N ASP A 487 -35.76 5.00 -4.94
CA ASP A 487 -36.24 4.47 -6.23
C ASP A 487 -35.33 4.91 -7.39
N ALA A 488 -34.94 6.19 -7.40
CA ALA A 488 -34.02 6.73 -8.41
C ALA A 488 -32.62 6.08 -8.37
N ALA A 489 -32.14 5.72 -7.18
CA ALA A 489 -30.86 5.04 -6.99
C ALA A 489 -30.86 3.57 -7.39
N LEU A 490 -32.03 2.91 -7.35
CA LEU A 490 -32.18 1.56 -7.87
C LEU A 490 -32.44 1.53 -9.38
N GLU A 491 -33.00 2.61 -9.94
CA GLU A 491 -33.22 2.76 -11.38
C GLU A 491 -31.95 3.15 -12.15
N TYR A 492 -31.07 3.96 -11.53
CA TYR A 492 -29.73 4.28 -12.06
C TYR A 492 -28.82 3.05 -12.04
#